data_AF-A0A2K8ZAK9-F1
#
_entry.id   AF-A0A2K8ZAK9-F1
#
_cell.length_a   1.000
_cell.length_b   1.000
_cell.length_c   1.000
_cell.angle_alpha   90.00
_cell.angle_beta   90.00
_cell.angle_gamma   90.00
#
_symmetry.space_group_name_H-M   'P 1'
#
loop_
_entity.id
_entity.type
_entity.pdbx_description
1 polymer ?
#
loop_
_entity_poly.entity_id
_entity_poly.type
_entity_poly.pdbx_seq_one_letter_code
_entity_poly.pdbx_strand_id
1 'polypeptide(L)'
;MVLEAVSCKHCGQTKHVKRYGTTRAGTQRYRCYDCGRTFVQTYTHKARDPLVKEQITQMVLNGAGIRDTARVLGVNRNTVSAQFKKNGAARAAVKSSMSTPCTSIEA
;
A
#
# COMPACT_ATOMS: atom_id res chain seq x y z
N MET A 1 -20.99 15.17 -18.46
CA MET A 1 -19.87 14.21 -18.43
C MET A 1 -19.19 14.35 -17.08
N VAL A 2 -19.37 13.38 -16.17
CA VAL A 2 -18.73 13.43 -14.85
C VAL A 2 -17.27 12.99 -15.04
N LEU A 3 -16.34 13.93 -14.97
CA LEU A 3 -14.91 13.63 -14.93
C LEU A 3 -14.59 13.12 -13.53
N GLU A 4 -14.71 11.82 -13.31
CA GLU A 4 -14.23 11.19 -12.08
C GLU A 4 -12.71 11.45 -11.98
N ALA A 5 -12.33 12.37 -11.10
CA ALA A 5 -10.93 12.72 -10.88
C ALA A 5 -10.23 11.56 -10.17
N VAL A 6 -9.49 10.74 -10.92
CA VAL A 6 -8.74 9.61 -10.37
C VAL A 6 -7.59 10.15 -9.51
N SER A 7 -7.77 10.11 -8.19
CA SER A 7 -6.73 10.49 -7.22
C SER A 7 -5.65 9.42 -7.13
N CYS A 8 -4.38 9.85 -7.07
CA CYS A 8 -3.29 8.92 -6.82
C CYS A 8 -3.37 8.33 -5.41
N LYS A 9 -3.38 7.00 -5.30
CA LYS A 9 -3.36 6.27 -4.01
C LYS A 9 -2.07 6.46 -3.20
N HIS A 10 -1.03 7.07 -3.78
CA HIS A 10 0.28 7.25 -3.15
C HIS A 10 0.54 8.67 -2.65
N CYS A 11 0.12 9.69 -3.41
CA CYS A 11 0.35 11.10 -3.05
C CYS A 11 -0.95 11.88 -2.80
N GLY A 12 -2.12 11.27 -3.02
CA GLY A 12 -3.42 11.95 -2.90
C GLY A 12 -3.69 13.00 -3.98
N GLN A 13 -2.71 13.31 -4.84
CA GLN A 13 -2.85 14.33 -5.87
C GLN A 13 -3.64 13.80 -7.07
N THR A 14 -4.50 14.67 -7.63
CA THR A 14 -5.37 14.41 -8.79
C THR A 14 -4.87 15.08 -10.07
N LYS A 15 -3.96 16.05 -9.97
CA LYS A 15 -3.64 16.99 -11.06
C LYS A 15 -2.85 16.34 -12.22
N HIS A 16 -1.90 15.43 -11.96
CA HIS A 16 -1.13 14.77 -13.02
C HIS A 16 -1.26 13.24 -13.03
N VAL A 17 -2.49 12.72 -12.99
CA VAL A 17 -2.75 11.29 -13.23
C VAL A 17 -3.20 11.09 -14.68
N LYS A 18 -2.43 10.34 -15.47
CA LYS A 18 -2.78 9.99 -16.87
C LYS A 18 -2.86 8.48 -17.07
N ARG A 19 -3.59 8.08 -18.10
CA ARG A 19 -3.65 6.68 -18.56
C ARG A 19 -2.28 6.25 -19.08
N TYR A 20 -1.76 5.13 -18.60
CA TYR A 20 -0.42 4.63 -18.93
C TYR A 20 -0.44 3.27 -19.66
N GLY A 21 -1.64 2.70 -19.88
CA GLY A 21 -1.85 1.43 -20.56
C GLY A 21 -2.78 0.50 -19.77
N THR A 22 -2.87 -0.77 -20.18
CA THR A 22 -3.68 -1.79 -19.53
C THR A 22 -2.80 -2.87 -18.89
N THR A 23 -3.33 -3.52 -17.86
CA THR A 23 -2.71 -4.72 -17.30
C THR A 23 -3.05 -5.94 -18.16
N ARG A 24 -2.33 -7.07 -17.96
CA ARG A 24 -2.64 -8.34 -18.64
C ARG A 24 -4.06 -8.84 -18.39
N ALA A 25 -4.68 -8.41 -17.28
CA ALA A 25 -6.07 -8.69 -16.95
C ALA A 25 -7.08 -7.74 -17.61
N GLY A 26 -6.63 -6.84 -18.51
CA GLY A 26 -7.46 -5.85 -19.19
C GLY A 26 -7.80 -4.61 -18.36
N THR A 27 -7.42 -4.56 -17.08
CA THR A 27 -7.72 -3.40 -16.21
C THR A 27 -6.86 -2.20 -16.57
N GLN A 28 -7.46 -1.01 -16.61
CA GLN A 28 -6.77 0.26 -16.89
C GLN A 28 -5.75 0.60 -15.80
N ARG A 29 -4.52 0.91 -16.23
CA ARG A 29 -3.44 1.40 -15.39
C ARG A 29 -3.25 2.90 -15.59
N TYR A 30 -3.03 3.59 -14.48
CA TYR A 30 -2.77 5.02 -14.43
C TYR A 30 -1.34 5.26 -13.93
N ARG A 31 -0.74 6.37 -14.35
CA ARG A 31 0.55 6.86 -13.85
C ARG A 31 0.34 8.25 -13.31
N CYS A 32 0.81 8.47 -12.09
CA CYS A 32 0.97 9.80 -11.53
C CYS A 32 2.36 10.31 -11.91
N TYR A 33 2.43 11.49 -12.51
CA TYR A 33 3.70 12.12 -12.87
C TYR A 33 4.35 12.85 -11.69
N ASP A 34 3.57 13.27 -10.69
CA ASP A 34 4.10 13.93 -9.50
C ASP A 34 4.93 12.95 -8.64
N CYS A 35 4.43 11.72 -8.43
CA CYS A 35 5.15 10.67 -7.69
C CYS A 35 5.86 9.65 -8.58
N GLY A 36 5.71 9.73 -9.90
CA GLY A 36 6.27 8.79 -10.88
C GLY A 36 5.70 7.36 -10.84
N ARG A 37 4.81 7.04 -9.90
CA ARG A 37 4.30 5.68 -9.67
C ARG A 37 3.10 5.35 -10.55
N THR A 38 2.98 4.06 -10.88
CA THR A 38 1.82 3.51 -11.58
C THR A 38 0.89 2.80 -10.60
N PHE A 39 -0.41 2.94 -10.79
CA PHE A 39 -1.42 2.29 -9.98
C PHE A 39 -2.64 1.90 -10.81
N VAL A 40 -3.46 1.02 -10.26
CA VAL A 40 -4.73 0.58 -10.85
C VAL A 40 -5.87 1.08 -9.96
N GLN A 41 -6.96 1.54 -10.56
CA GLN A 41 -8.10 2.10 -9.82
C GLN A 41 -8.80 1.00 -9.00
N THR A 42 -9.17 -0.10 -9.66
CA THR A 42 -9.82 -1.25 -9.03
C THR A 42 -8.97 -2.49 -9.23
N TYR A 43 -8.44 -3.07 -8.16
CA TYR A 43 -7.72 -4.33 -8.25
C TYR A 43 -8.71 -5.49 -8.32
N THR A 44 -8.47 -6.43 -9.24
CA THR A 44 -9.23 -7.69 -9.29
C THR A 44 -8.95 -8.58 -8.08
N HIS A 45 -7.70 -8.55 -7.58
CA HIS A 45 -7.29 -9.24 -6.37
C HIS A 45 -7.18 -8.26 -5.20
N LYS A 46 -8.13 -8.35 -4.26
CA LYS A 46 -8.19 -7.53 -3.04
C LYS A 46 -6.88 -7.51 -2.24
N ALA A 47 -6.13 -8.62 -2.22
CA ALA A 47 -4.82 -8.70 -1.54
C ALA A 47 -3.77 -7.69 -2.04
N ARG A 48 -3.93 -7.18 -3.26
CA ARG A 48 -3.00 -6.23 -3.88
C ARG A 48 -3.32 -4.79 -3.50
N ASP A 49 -4.54 -4.52 -3.07
CA ASP A 49 -4.95 -3.19 -2.61
C ASP A 49 -4.12 -2.77 -1.40
N PRO A 50 -3.56 -1.55 -1.39
CA PRO A 50 -2.80 -1.06 -0.25
C PRO A 50 -3.65 -0.98 1.01
N LEU A 51 -4.91 -0.57 0.89
CA LEU A 51 -5.86 -0.51 2.00
C LEU A 51 -6.04 -1.88 2.69
N VAL A 52 -6.19 -2.95 1.90
CA VAL A 52 -6.36 -4.30 2.45
C VAL A 52 -5.07 -4.78 3.13
N LYS A 53 -3.89 -4.41 2.61
CA LYS A 53 -2.61 -4.74 3.27
C LYS A 53 -2.45 -4.05 4.61
N GLU A 54 -2.86 -2.79 4.70
CA GLU A 54 -2.87 -2.05 5.96
C GLU A 54 -3.84 -2.69 6.95
N GLN A 55 -5.06 -3.04 6.52
CA GLN A 55 -6.03 -3.76 7.34
C GLN A 55 -5.50 -5.12 7.84
N ILE A 56 -4.85 -5.92 6.98
CA ILE A 56 -4.20 -7.18 7.39
C ILE A 56 -3.17 -6.90 8.50
N THR A 57 -2.36 -5.85 8.33
CA THR A 57 -1.33 -5.50 9.29
C THR A 57 -1.95 -5.08 10.63
N GLN A 58 -2.98 -4.22 10.61
CA GLN A 58 -3.67 -3.76 11.81
C GLN A 58 -4.35 -4.92 12.56
N MET A 59 -5.07 -5.79 11.85
CA MET A 59 -5.75 -6.92 12.50
C MET A 59 -4.77 -7.85 13.21
N VAL A 60 -3.63 -8.16 12.59
CA VAL A 60 -2.63 -9.03 13.21
C VAL A 60 -1.89 -8.33 14.35
N LEU A 61 -1.62 -7.02 14.25
CA LEU A 61 -1.08 -6.24 15.37
C LEU A 61 -2.02 -6.24 16.58
N ASN A 62 -3.33 -6.24 16.34
CA ASN A 62 -4.37 -6.36 17.36
C ASN A 62 -4.57 -7.81 17.86
N GLY A 63 -3.70 -8.75 17.47
CA GLY A 63 -3.72 -10.13 17.94
C GLY A 63 -4.65 -11.07 17.17
N ALA A 64 -5.24 -10.64 16.04
CA ALA A 64 -6.08 -11.52 15.23
C ALA A 64 -5.25 -12.63 14.56
N GLY A 65 -5.78 -13.85 14.57
CA GLY A 65 -5.14 -14.99 13.93
C GLY A 65 -5.05 -14.85 12.40
N ILE A 66 -4.03 -15.47 11.80
CA ILE A 66 -3.84 -15.49 10.33
C ILE A 66 -5.05 -16.12 9.62
N ARG A 67 -5.70 -17.13 10.25
CA ARG A 67 -6.91 -17.75 9.70
C ARG A 67 -8.13 -16.83 9.79
N ASP A 68 -8.25 -16.08 10.88
CA ASP A 68 -9.41 -15.22 11.13
C ASP A 68 -9.36 -14.00 10.23
N THR A 69 -8.19 -13.38 10.10
CA THR A 69 -7.96 -12.28 9.14
C THR A 69 -8.24 -12.69 7.69
N ALA A 70 -7.80 -13.89 7.30
CA ALA A 70 -8.09 -14.45 5.97
C ALA A 70 -9.60 -14.63 5.73
N ARG A 71 -10.36 -15.09 6.74
CA ARG A 71 -11.81 -15.25 6.66
C ARG A 71 -12.54 -13.91 6.57
N VAL A 72 -12.19 -12.95 7.43
CA VAL A 72 -12.83 -11.63 7.48
C VAL A 72 -12.60 -10.85 6.19
N LEU A 73 -11.38 -10.86 5.65
CA LEU A 73 -11.02 -10.08 4.46
C LEU A 73 -11.27 -10.84 3.14
N GLY A 74 -11.60 -12.14 3.21
CA GLY A 74 -11.79 -13.00 2.03
C GLY A 74 -10.51 -13.17 1.21
N VAL A 75 -9.35 -13.23 1.87
CA VAL A 75 -8.04 -13.33 1.23
C VAL A 75 -7.38 -14.65 1.58
N ASN A 76 -6.63 -15.25 0.65
CA ASN A 76 -5.95 -16.52 0.89
C ASN A 76 -4.94 -16.39 2.05
N ARG A 77 -4.99 -17.34 3.01
CA ARG A 77 -4.12 -17.40 4.19
C ARG A 77 -2.63 -17.25 3.86
N ASN A 78 -2.18 -17.81 2.74
CA ASN A 78 -0.78 -17.71 2.32
C ASN A 78 -0.37 -16.26 2.00
N THR A 79 -1.30 -15.44 1.53
CA THR A 79 -1.03 -14.02 1.25
C THR A 79 -0.91 -13.20 2.52
N VAL A 80 -1.69 -13.53 3.55
CA VAL A 80 -1.60 -12.92 4.88
C VAL A 80 -0.22 -13.21 5.47
N SER A 81 0.20 -14.49 5.50
CA SER A 81 1.54 -14.88 5.97
C SER A 81 2.67 -14.22 5.15
N ALA A 82 2.49 -14.08 3.83
CA ALA A 82 3.49 -13.45 2.97
C ALA A 82 3.64 -11.93 3.21
N GLN A 83 2.59 -11.23 3.66
CA GLN A 83 2.71 -9.82 4.05
C GLN A 83 3.73 -9.64 5.18
N PHE A 84 3.69 -10.50 6.21
CA PHE A 84 4.63 -10.42 7.33
C PHE A 84 6.07 -10.73 6.93
N LYS A 85 6.27 -11.72 6.05
CA LYS A 85 7.61 -12.03 5.52
C LYS A 85 8.22 -10.85 4.75
N LYS A 86 7.40 -10.12 3.98
CA LYS A 86 7.84 -8.91 3.25
C LYS A 86 8.11 -7.73 4.18
N ASN A 87 7.30 -7.56 5.22
CA ASN A 87 7.44 -6.45 6.17
C ASN A 87 8.63 -6.63 7.13
N GLY A 88 9.03 -7.89 7.43
CA GLY A 88 10.26 -8.17 8.17
C GLY A 88 11.52 -7.73 7.42
N ALA A 89 11.54 -7.91 6.08
CA ALA A 89 12.63 -7.43 5.23
C ALA A 89 12.63 -5.89 5.08
N ALA A 90 11.46 -5.27 4.98
CA ALA A 90 11.34 -3.81 4.89
C ALA A 90 11.71 -3.09 6.21
N ARG A 91 11.41 -3.69 7.38
CA ARG A 91 11.80 -3.16 8.69
C ARG A 91 13.31 -3.25 8.98
N ALA A 92 14.06 -4.09 8.26
CA ALA A 92 15.53 -4.09 8.37
C ALA A 92 16.16 -2.85 7.73
N ALA A 93 15.51 -2.23 6.74
CA ALA A 93 16.04 -1.07 6.02
C ALA A 93 15.72 0.29 6.69
N VAL A 94 14.75 0.36 7.61
CA VAL A 94 14.35 1.61 8.30
C VAL A 94 15.09 1.84 9.63
N LYS A 95 16.04 0.98 10.00
CA LYS A 95 16.86 1.18 11.22
C LYS A 95 18.02 2.17 11.03
N SER A 96 18.27 2.67 9.82
CA SER A 96 19.39 3.58 9.53
C SER A 96 19.05 5.08 9.59
N SER A 97 17.82 5.49 9.93
CA SER A 97 17.43 6.91 9.94
C SER A 97 16.85 7.44 11.26
N MET A 98 17.02 6.73 12.38
CA MET A 98 16.57 7.21 13.69
C MET A 98 17.64 7.05 14.76
N SER A 99 18.73 7.79 14.59
CA SER A 99 19.68 8.09 15.67
C SER A 99 20.31 9.47 15.46
N THR A 100 19.54 10.54 15.69
CA THR A 100 20.07 11.78 16.28
C THR A 100 18.93 12.69 16.73
N PRO A 101 18.60 12.76 18.04
CA PRO A 101 18.10 14.00 18.60
C PRO A 101 19.32 14.89 18.86
N CYS A 102 19.59 15.81 17.94
CA CYS A 102 20.49 16.93 18.19
C CYS A 102 19.75 17.89 19.12
N THR A 103 20.00 17.79 20.43
CA THR A 103 19.57 18.80 21.40
C THR A 103 20.83 19.46 21.96
N SER A 104 21.41 20.36 21.16
CA SER A 104 22.27 21.42 21.69
C SER A 104 21.36 22.47 22.28
N ILE A 105 21.19 22.45 23.61
CA ILE A 105 20.69 23.61 24.36
C ILE A 105 21.95 24.37 24.79
N GLU A 106 22.29 25.42 24.06
CA GLU A 106 23.14 26.51 24.53
C GLU A 106 22.33 27.81 24.40
N ALA A 107 22.00 28.40 25.56
CA ALA A 107 21.88 29.83 25.89
C ALA A 107 20.91 30.00 27.08
#